data_AF-A0A7X3ZBC6-F1
#
_entry.id   AF-A0A7X3ZBC6-F1
#
_cell.length_a   1.000
_cell.length_b   1.000
_cell.length_c   1.000
_cell.angle_alpha   90.00
_cell.angle_beta   90.00
_cell.angle_gamma   90.00
#
_symmetry.space_group_name_H-M   'P 1'
#
loop_
_entity.id
_entity.type
_entity.pdbx_description
1 polymer ?
#
loop_
_entity_poly.entity_id
_entity_poly.type
_entity_poly.pdbx_seq_one_letter_code
_entity_poly.pdbx_strand_id
1 'polypeptide(L)' 'MASHADVPTAVTAWSRRQTTVARRMLALGNQMEDAFIWNTIDLARATVEACHAWWNRSITIPGEYSYFAETDDVVLR' A
#
# COMPACT_ATOMS: atom_id res chain seq x y z
N MET A 1 -3.26 32.24 10.54
CA MET A 1 -2.18 31.70 11.40
C MET A 1 -2.76 30.49 12.12
N ALA A 2 -2.27 29.28 11.83
CA ALA A 2 -2.64 28.10 12.61
C ALA A 2 -2.13 28.30 14.05
N SER A 3 -3.00 28.08 15.04
CA SER A 3 -2.65 28.30 16.43
C SER A 3 -1.83 27.11 16.97
N HIS A 4 -1.01 27.31 18.00
CA HIS A 4 -0.28 26.20 18.64
C HIS A 4 -1.20 25.06 19.14
N ALA A 5 -2.50 25.33 19.35
CA ALA A 5 -3.49 24.32 19.70
C ALA A 5 -3.82 23.35 18.55
N ASP A 6 -3.47 23.68 17.31
CA ASP A 6 -3.70 22.83 16.13
C ASP A 6 -2.61 21.77 15.95
N VAL A 7 -1.44 21.95 16.59
CA VAL A 7 -0.30 21.03 16.49
C VAL A 7 -0.61 19.64 17.06
N PRO A 8 -1.16 19.48 18.28
CA PRO A 8 -1.50 18.16 18.81
C PRO A 8 -2.50 17.38 17.93
N THR A 9 -3.48 18.09 17.37
CA THR A 9 -4.47 17.52 16.43
C THR A 9 -3.80 17.07 15.13
N ALA A 10 -2.94 17.90 14.56
CA ALA A 10 -2.19 17.58 13.36
C ALA A 10 -1.25 16.38 13.57
N VAL A 11 -0.54 16.33 14.69
CA VAL A 11 0.33 15.19 15.07
C VAL A 11 -0.47 13.91 15.23
N THR A 12 -1.65 13.98 15.87
CA THR A 12 -2.53 12.82 16.03
C THR A 12 -3.03 12.30 14.67
N ALA A 13 -3.46 13.21 13.77
CA ALA A 13 -3.90 12.84 12.44
C ALA A 13 -2.76 12.23 11.60
N TRP A 14 -1.56 12.81 11.67
CA TRP A 14 -0.38 12.25 11.02
C TRP A 14 -0.02 10.87 11.57
N SER A 15 0.03 10.69 12.89
CA SER A 15 0.35 9.41 13.53
C SER A 15 -0.62 8.30 13.13
N ARG A 16 -1.92 8.59 13.06
CA ARG A 16 -2.94 7.64 12.58
C ARG A 16 -2.72 7.25 11.11
N ARG A 17 -2.36 8.21 10.25
CA ARG A 17 -2.02 7.94 8.85
C ARG A 17 -0.80 7.05 8.75
N GLN A 18 0.29 7.38 9.43
CA GLN A 18 1.52 6.56 9.42
C GLN A 18 1.30 5.16 9.96
N THR A 19 0.48 5.00 11.01
CA THR A 19 0.14 3.68 11.55
C THR A 19 -0.63 2.84 10.53
N THR A 20 -1.55 3.46 9.78
CA THR A 20 -2.29 2.78 8.71
C THR A 20 -1.36 2.32 7.59
N VAL A 21 -0.46 3.21 7.16
CA VAL A 21 0.56 2.92 6.15
C VAL A 21 1.44 1.76 6.60
N ALA A 22 1.99 1.81 7.82
CA ALA A 22 2.85 0.75 8.34
C ALA A 22 2.16 -0.63 8.37
N ARG A 23 0.87 -0.68 8.76
CA ARG A 23 0.10 -1.94 8.75
C ARG A 23 -0.11 -2.49 7.33
N ARG A 24 -0.38 -1.60 6.36
CA ARG A 24 -0.56 -1.98 4.95
C ARG A 24 0.75 -2.45 4.33
N MET A 25 1.87 -1.83 4.67
CA MET A 25 3.23 -2.25 4.32
C MET A 25 3.53 -3.67 4.80
N LEU A 26 3.22 -3.97 6.07
CA LEU A 26 3.42 -5.31 6.64
C LEU A 26 2.54 -6.36 5.94
N ALA A 27 1.27 -6.02 5.67
CA ALA A 27 0.36 -6.91 4.95
C ALA A 27 0.87 -7.21 3.53
N LEU A 28 1.36 -6.20 2.81
CA LEU A 28 1.98 -6.38 1.49
C LEU A 28 3.23 -7.26 1.57
N GLY A 29 4.10 -7.05 2.56
CA GLY A 29 5.28 -7.89 2.79
C GLY A 29 4.91 -9.37 2.94
N ASN A 30 3.91 -9.67 3.77
CA ASN A 30 3.42 -11.04 3.97
C ASN A 30 2.84 -11.64 2.68
N GLN A 31 2.09 -10.86 1.89
CA GLN A 31 1.58 -11.28 0.60
C GLN A 31 2.70 -11.63 -0.39
N MET A 32 3.75 -10.80 -0.44
CA MET A 32 4.90 -11.04 -1.30
C MET A 32 5.71 -12.26 -0.84
N GLU A 33 5.90 -12.43 0.47
CA GLU A 33 6.55 -13.62 1.01
C GLU A 33 5.80 -14.89 0.62
N ASP A 34 4.48 -14.91 0.82
CA ASP A 34 3.63 -16.03 0.43
C ASP A 34 3.69 -16.28 -1.08
N ALA A 35 3.51 -15.24 -1.89
CA ALA A 35 3.49 -15.36 -3.34
C ALA A 35 4.83 -15.83 -3.92
N PHE A 36 5.96 -15.36 -3.40
CA PHE A 36 7.26 -15.58 -4.04
C PHE A 36 8.05 -16.74 -3.45
N ILE A 37 7.82 -17.09 -2.18
CA ILE A 37 8.56 -18.15 -1.49
C ILE A 37 7.70 -19.40 -1.38
N TRP A 38 6.49 -19.27 -0.85
CA TRP A 38 5.69 -20.43 -0.42
C TRP A 38 4.75 -20.94 -1.50
N ASN A 39 4.12 -20.04 -2.27
CA ASN A 39 3.04 -20.30 -3.20
C ASN A 39 3.30 -19.68 -4.59
N THR A 40 4.56 -19.77 -5.03
CA THR A 40 4.97 -19.25 -6.33
C THR A 40 4.40 -20.06 -7.49
N ILE A 41 4.08 -19.37 -8.58
CA ILE A 41 3.69 -20.02 -9.83
C ILE A 41 4.94 -20.57 -10.53
N ASP A 42 4.79 -21.70 -11.24
CA ASP A 42 5.84 -22.19 -12.11
C ASP A 42 5.95 -21.32 -13.37
N LEU A 43 6.83 -20.32 -13.30
CA LEU A 43 7.07 -19.36 -14.37
C LEU A 43 7.63 -19.99 -15.66
N ALA A 44 8.24 -21.17 -15.59
CA ALA A 44 8.77 -21.83 -16.78
C ALA A 44 7.67 -22.48 -17.63
N ARG A 45 6.50 -22.71 -17.04
CA ARG A 45 5.38 -23.45 -17.68
C ARG A 45 4.10 -22.63 -17.77
N ALA A 46 3.94 -21.60 -16.95
CA ALA A 46 2.75 -20.79 -16.91
C ALA A 46 2.60 -19.94 -18.17
N THR A 47 1.35 -19.78 -18.63
CA THR A 47 1.03 -18.82 -19.68
C THR A 47 1.02 -17.40 -19.11
N VAL A 48 1.03 -16.41 -20.00
CA VAL A 48 0.92 -15.00 -19.62
C VAL A 48 -0.38 -14.75 -18.82
N GLU A 49 -1.49 -15.34 -19.25
CA GLU A 49 -2.80 -15.20 -18.59
C GLU A 49 -2.78 -15.81 -17.19
N ALA A 50 -2.13 -16.97 -17.03
CA ALA A 50 -1.98 -17.63 -15.74
C ALA A 50 -1.11 -16.80 -14.78
N CYS A 51 -0.02 -16.21 -15.29
CA CYS A 51 0.82 -15.29 -14.53
C CYS A 51 0.05 -14.02 -14.12
N HIS A 52 -0.73 -13.42 -15.02
CA HIS A 52 -1.59 -12.27 -14.69
C HIS A 52 -2.62 -12.60 -13.62
N ALA A 53 -3.32 -13.73 -13.76
CA ALA A 53 -4.29 -14.19 -12.77
C ALA A 53 -3.63 -14.51 -11.41
N TRP A 54 -2.39 -14.99 -11.42
CA TRP A 54 -1.60 -15.21 -10.20
C TRP A 54 -1.18 -13.92 -9.55
N TRP A 55 -0.67 -12.97 -10.32
CA TRP A 55 -0.29 -11.66 -9.79
C TRP A 55 -1.46 -10.97 -9.11
N ASN A 56 -2.59 -10.87 -9.82
CA ASN A 56 -3.79 -10.15 -9.35
C ASN A 56 -4.41 -10.76 -8.08
N ARG A 57 -4.29 -12.07 -7.87
CA ARG A 57 -4.84 -12.73 -6.67
C ARG A 57 -3.86 -12.73 -5.50
N SER A 58 -2.56 -12.66 -5.77
CA SER A 58 -1.53 -12.89 -4.73
C SER A 58 -1.04 -11.59 -4.11
N ILE A 59 -1.09 -10.47 -4.84
CA ILE A 59 -0.55 -9.19 -4.39
C ILE A 59 -1.58 -8.09 -4.55
N THR A 60 -1.89 -7.38 -3.46
CA THR A 60 -2.69 -6.16 -3.47
C THR A 60 -1.80 -4.99 -3.11
N ILE A 61 -1.44 -4.15 -4.09
CA ILE A 61 -0.62 -2.96 -3.85
C ILE A 61 -1.51 -1.88 -3.20
N PRO A 62 -1.20 -1.42 -1.98
CA PRO A 62 -1.96 -0.35 -1.36
C PRO A 62 -1.85 0.95 -2.17
N GLY A 63 -2.98 1.61 -2.41
CA GLY A 63 -3.06 2.78 -3.30
C GLY A 63 -2.16 3.94 -2.88
N GLU A 64 -1.85 4.06 -1.59
CA GLU A 64 -0.91 5.05 -1.01
C GLU A 64 0.54 4.92 -1.47
N TYR A 65 0.92 3.79 -2.09
CA TYR A 65 2.25 3.61 -2.69
C TYR A 65 2.23 3.77 -4.22
N SER A 66 1.06 4.01 -4.80
CA SER A 66 0.95 4.37 -6.21
C SER A 66 1.51 5.78 -6.39
N TYR A 67 2.25 6.00 -7.48
CA TYR A 67 2.70 7.33 -7.89
C TYR A 67 1.52 8.33 -8.07
N PHE A 68 0.28 7.81 -8.22
CA PHE A 68 -0.95 8.59 -8.32
C PHE A 68 -1.66 8.86 -6.98
N ALA A 69 -1.06 8.48 -5.84
CA ALA A 69 -1.67 8.65 -4.52
C ALA A 69 -1.80 10.13 -4.09
N GLU A 70 -1.06 11.05 -4.73
CA GLU A 70 -0.91 12.44 -4.28
C GLU A 70 -1.94 13.43 -4.85
N THR A 71 -2.89 13.01 -5.71
CA THR A 71 -3.79 13.97 -6.37
C THR A 71 -5.02 14.42 -5.57
N ASP A 72 -5.32 13.84 -4.40
CA ASP A 72 -6.59 14.12 -3.69
C ASP A 72 -6.49 15.13 -2.53
N ASP A 73 -5.31 15.59 -2.12
CA ASP A 73 -5.15 16.40 -0.89
C ASP A 73 -4.65 17.85 -1.10
N VAL A 74 -4.59 18.37 -2.34
CA VAL A 74 -4.23 19.77 -2.60
C VAL A 74 -5.39 20.55 -3.21
N VAL A 75 -6.44 20.79 -2.41
CA VAL A 75 -7.29 21.97 -2.59
C VAL A 75 -6.89 23.00 -1.55
N LEU A 76 -5.89 23.81 -1.90
CA LEU A 76 -5.65 25.08 -1.23
C LEU A 76 -6.80 26.04 -1.63
N ARG A 77 -7.74 26.25 -0.70
CA ARG A 77 -8.65 27.40 -0.69
C ARG A 77 -8.33 28.28 0.50
#